data_AF-A0A960T0Y4-F1
#
_entry.id   AF-A0A960T0Y4-F1
#
_cell.length_a   1.000
_cell.length_b   1.000
_cell.length_c   1.000
_cell.angle_alpha   90.00
_cell.angle_beta   90.00
_cell.angle_gamma   90.00
#
_symmetry.space_group_name_H-M   'P 1'
#
loop_
_entity.id
_entity.type
_entity.pdbx_description
1 polymer ?
#
loop_
_entity_poly.entity_id
_entity_poly.type
_entity_poly.pdbx_seq_one_letter_code
_entity_poly.pdbx_strand_id
1 'polypeptide(L)'
;PPLHGMDLLWMALLAFVCTVFAHGYHIHLLRQLDVYTANLAVNLEPVYGILAAAALFGEHRTLHPGFFVGAATTIAANVAHPLLQRAVLRRKRVSPH
;
A
#
# COMPACT_ATOMS: atom_id res chain seq x y z
N PRO A 1 -12.49 17.38 27.91
CA PRO A 1 -13.14 16.17 28.49
C PRO A 1 -12.17 15.43 29.44
N PRO A 2 -12.59 15.01 30.64
CA PRO A 2 -11.68 14.32 31.55
C PRO A 2 -11.36 12.95 30.95
N LEU A 3 -10.09 12.71 30.60
CA LEU A 3 -9.62 11.39 30.21
C LEU A 3 -9.72 10.52 31.46
N HIS A 4 -10.74 9.66 31.53
CA HIS A 4 -10.80 8.64 32.56
C HIS A 4 -9.58 7.74 32.33
N GLY A 5 -8.76 7.49 33.37
CA GLY A 5 -7.54 6.66 33.24
C GLY A 5 -7.80 5.26 32.65
N MET A 6 -9.06 4.82 32.69
CA MET A 6 -9.54 3.61 32.03
C MET A 6 -9.47 3.67 30.50
N ASP A 7 -9.75 4.83 29.88
CA ASP A 7 -9.71 4.99 28.41
C ASP A 7 -8.28 4.86 27.90
N LEU A 8 -7.32 5.45 28.63
CA LEU A 8 -5.89 5.33 28.37
C LEU A 8 -5.42 3.88 28.49
N LEU A 9 -5.91 3.15 29.50
CA LEU A 9 -5.63 1.72 29.67
C LEU A 9 -6.19 0.90 28.50
N TRP A 10 -7.44 1.15 28.08
CA TRP A 10 -8.05 0.46 26.96
C TRP A 10 -7.36 0.77 25.63
N MET A 11 -7.00 2.03 25.36
CA MET A 11 -6.24 2.39 24.17
C MET A 11 -4.85 1.77 24.16
N ALA A 12 -4.15 1.74 25.31
CA ALA A 12 -2.83 1.12 25.42
C ALA A 12 -2.90 -0.40 25.22
N LEU A 13 -3.89 -1.06 25.83
CA LEU A 13 -4.12 -2.49 25.66
C LEU A 13 -4.45 -2.81 24.20
N LEU A 14 -5.37 -2.05 23.60
CA LEU A 14 -5.76 -2.22 22.20
C LEU A 14 -4.58 -1.95 21.26
N ALA A 15 -3.79 -0.89 21.49
CA ALA A 15 -2.61 -0.57 20.70
C ALA A 15 -1.54 -1.66 20.81
N PHE A 16 -1.32 -2.21 22.01
CA PHE A 16 -0.37 -3.31 22.21
C PHE A 16 -0.84 -4.59 21.51
N VAL A 17 -2.11 -4.95 21.66
CA VAL A 17 -2.68 -6.13 21.00
C VAL A 17 -2.65 -5.96 19.48
N CYS A 18 -3.11 -4.81 18.98
CA CYS A 18 -3.09 -4.48 17.56
C CYS A 18 -1.67 -4.47 17.01
N THR A 19 -0.69 -3.94 17.73
CA THR A 19 0.70 -3.89 17.23
C THR A 19 1.35 -5.27 17.28
N VAL A 20 1.38 -5.94 18.44
CA VAL A 20 2.15 -7.19 18.58
C VAL A 20 1.50 -8.34 17.79
N PHE A 21 0.17 -8.51 17.92
CA PHE A 21 -0.52 -9.59 17.22
C PHE A 21 -0.74 -9.29 15.74
N ALA A 22 -1.18 -8.08 15.37
CA ALA A 22 -1.41 -7.78 13.96
C ALA A 22 -0.10 -7.65 13.18
N HIS A 23 1.01 -7.18 13.79
CA HIS A 23 2.31 -7.20 13.14
C HIS A 23 2.85 -8.63 12.97
N GLY A 24 2.67 -9.51 13.96
CA GLY A 24 3.01 -10.93 13.82
C GLY A 24 2.23 -11.62 12.69
N TYR A 25 0.92 -11.36 12.60
CA TYR A 25 0.09 -11.84 11.50
C TYR A 25 0.50 -11.20 10.16
N HIS A 26 0.78 -9.90 10.13
CA HIS A 26 1.26 -9.19 8.94
C HIS A 26 2.55 -9.84 8.41
N ILE A 27 3.53 -10.13 9.27
CA ILE A 27 4.77 -10.82 8.88
C ILE A 27 4.48 -12.25 8.40
N HIS A 28 3.53 -12.96 9.02
CA HIS A 28 3.13 -14.30 8.58
C HIS A 28 2.45 -14.28 7.21
N LEU A 29 1.60 -13.28 6.95
CA LEU A 29 0.98 -13.05 5.64
C LEU A 29 2.02 -12.64 4.58
N LEU A 30 3.00 -11.79 4.92
CA LEU A 30 4.15 -11.46 4.05
C LEU A 30 5.07 -12.65 3.76
N ARG A 31 4.94 -13.75 4.52
CA ARG A 31 5.63 -15.00 4.25
C ARG A 31 4.89 -15.90 3.26
N GLN A 32 3.57 -15.72 3.12
CA GLN A 32 2.72 -16.49 2.19
C GLN A 32 2.38 -15.69 0.92
N LEU A 33 2.28 -14.37 1.03
CA LEU A 33 2.29 -13.41 -0.07
C LEU A 33 3.73 -12.92 -0.19
N ASP A 34 4.41 -13.25 -1.28
CA ASP A 34 5.78 -12.79 -1.56
C ASP A 34 5.89 -11.29 -1.23
N VAL A 35 6.92 -10.85 -0.50
CA VAL A 35 7.11 -9.44 -0.05
C VAL A 35 6.97 -8.46 -1.23
N TYR A 36 7.22 -8.96 -2.44
CA TYR A 36 6.92 -8.32 -3.71
C TYR A 36 5.43 -8.02 -3.96
N THR A 37 4.54 -9.00 -3.78
CA THR A 37 3.09 -8.86 -3.96
C THR A 37 2.49 -7.90 -2.94
N ALA A 38 2.95 -7.93 -1.69
CA ALA A 38 2.47 -7.01 -0.67
C ALA A 38 2.91 -5.56 -0.94
N ASN A 39 4.17 -5.34 -1.33
CA ASN A 39 4.61 -4.02 -1.78
C ASN A 39 3.84 -3.56 -3.01
N LEU A 40 3.57 -4.46 -3.96
CA LEU A 40 2.78 -4.15 -5.15
C LEU A 40 1.33 -3.78 -4.79
N ALA A 41 0.72 -4.47 -3.84
CA ALA A 41 -0.63 -4.21 -3.36
C ALA A 41 -0.73 -2.84 -2.65
N VAL A 42 0.22 -2.50 -1.78
CA VAL A 42 0.30 -1.18 -1.13
C VAL A 42 0.49 -0.07 -2.15
N ASN A 43 1.35 -0.29 -3.14
CA ASN A 43 1.56 0.67 -4.22
C ASN A 43 0.30 0.83 -5.10
N LEU A 44 -0.51 -0.23 -5.27
CA LEU A 44 -1.77 -0.20 -5.99
C LEU A 44 -2.96 0.32 -5.17
N GLU A 45 -2.82 0.51 -3.85
CA GLU A 45 -3.86 1.06 -2.96
C GLU A 45 -4.54 2.31 -3.54
N PRO A 46 -3.82 3.36 -3.98
CA PRO A 46 -4.43 4.51 -4.63
C PRO A 46 -5.21 4.18 -5.91
N VAL A 47 -4.72 3.25 -6.75
CA VAL A 47 -5.42 2.83 -7.98
C VAL A 47 -6.70 2.07 -7.64
N TYR A 48 -6.68 1.19 -6.65
CA TYR A 48 -7.87 0.49 -6.17
C TYR A 48 -8.86 1.45 -5.51
N GLY A 49 -8.41 2.45 -4.76
CA GLY A 49 -9.27 3.49 -4.20
C GLY A 49 -9.98 4.30 -5.29
N ILE A 50 -9.27 4.64 -6.37
CA ILE A 50 -9.81 5.29 -7.57
C ILE A 50 -10.88 4.42 -8.25
N LEU A 51 -10.59 3.13 -8.46
CA LEU A 51 -11.53 2.18 -9.08
C LEU A 51 -12.76 1.95 -8.20
N ALA A 52 -12.57 1.79 -6.90
CA ALA A 52 -13.66 1.61 -5.93
C ALA A 52 -14.53 2.87 -5.84
N ALA A 53 -13.93 4.05 -5.79
CA ALA A 53 -14.66 5.32 -5.82
C ALA A 53 -15.46 5.46 -7.12
N ALA A 54 -14.87 5.12 -8.28
CA ALA A 54 -15.58 5.13 -9.56
C ALA A 54 -16.76 4.14 -9.59
N ALA A 55 -16.59 2.94 -9.04
CA ALA A 55 -17.63 1.93 -8.98
C ALA A 55 -18.77 2.25 -7.98
N LEU A 56 -18.44 2.85 -6.83
CA LEU A 56 -19.40 3.19 -5.76
C LEU A 56 -20.17 4.48 -6.04
N PHE A 57 -19.48 5.52 -6.51
CA PHE A 57 -20.13 6.81 -6.81
C PHE A 57 -20.80 6.81 -8.19
N GLY A 58 -20.46 5.88 -9.09
CA GLY A 58 -21.12 5.74 -10.40
C GLY A 58 -21.03 6.98 -11.31
N GLU A 59 -20.29 8.00 -10.87
CA GLU A 59 -20.22 9.34 -11.46
C GLU A 59 -19.03 9.41 -12.42
N HIS A 60 -18.96 8.47 -13.37
CA HIS A 60 -17.93 8.49 -14.42
C HIS A 60 -17.91 9.81 -15.23
N ARG A 61 -18.96 10.64 -15.14
CA ARG A 61 -19.13 11.90 -15.87
C ARG A 61 -18.58 13.15 -15.16
N THR A 62 -18.34 13.12 -13.86
CA THR A 62 -17.77 14.25 -13.09
C THR A 62 -16.32 14.02 -12.67
N LEU A 63 -15.69 12.98 -13.20
CA LEU A 63 -14.25 12.77 -13.06
C LEU A 63 -13.51 13.90 -13.79
N HIS A 64 -13.07 14.89 -13.00
CA HIS A 64 -12.32 16.04 -13.48
C HIS A 64 -11.07 15.58 -14.25
N PRO A 65 -10.67 16.22 -15.36
CA PRO A 65 -9.50 15.81 -16.14
C PRO A 65 -8.21 15.65 -15.31
N GLY A 66 -8.07 16.39 -14.21
CA GLY A 66 -6.98 16.22 -13.24
C GLY A 66 -6.92 14.83 -12.57
N PHE A 67 -8.04 14.13 -12.46
CA PHE A 67 -8.10 12.75 -11.95
C PHE A 67 -7.32 11.77 -12.84
N PHE A 68 -7.43 11.91 -14.17
CA PHE A 68 -6.70 11.06 -15.11
C PHE A 68 -5.19 11.28 -15.02
N VAL A 69 -4.75 12.52 -14.75
CA VAL A 69 -3.33 12.84 -14.52
C VAL A 69 -2.82 12.18 -13.23
N GLY A 70 -3.62 12.24 -12.15
CA GLY A 70 -3.31 11.55 -10.90
C GLY A 70 -3.20 10.03 -11.06
N ALA A 71 -4.20 9.42 -11.69
CA ALA A 71 -4.22 7.98 -11.98
C ALA A 71 -3.02 7.56 -12.86
N ALA A 72 -2.73 8.33 -13.92
CA ALA A 72 -1.58 8.07 -14.78
C ALA A 72 -0.25 8.17 -14.02
N THR A 73 -0.11 9.14 -13.11
CA THR A 73 1.11 9.32 -12.31
C THR A 73 1.33 8.15 -11.35
N THR A 74 0.28 7.68 -10.67
CA THR A 74 0.35 6.51 -9.78
C THR A 74 0.70 5.24 -10.55
N ILE A 75 0.07 5.00 -11.70
CA ILE A 75 0.39 3.84 -12.55
C ILE A 75 1.83 3.93 -13.06
N ALA A 76 2.28 5.11 -13.50
CA ALA A 76 3.65 5.33 -13.94
C ALA A 76 4.66 5.05 -12.83
N ALA A 77 4.42 5.51 -11.60
CA ALA A 77 5.29 5.24 -10.45
C ALA A 77 5.37 3.73 -10.15
N ASN A 78 4.23 3.04 -10.14
CA ASN A 78 4.14 1.61 -9.84
C ASN A 78 4.78 0.72 -10.90
N VAL A 79 4.77 1.14 -12.18
CA VAL A 79 5.42 0.42 -13.28
C VAL A 79 6.91 0.79 -13.38
N ALA A 80 7.27 2.05 -13.11
CA ALA A 80 8.66 2.49 -13.09
C ALA A 80 9.48 1.74 -12.05
N HIS A 81 8.95 1.55 -10.83
CA HIS A 81 9.65 0.88 -9.74
C HIS A 81 10.18 -0.54 -10.10
N PRO A 82 9.36 -1.50 -10.58
CA PRO A 82 9.85 -2.81 -10.99
C PRO A 82 10.70 -2.77 -12.27
N LEU A 83 10.46 -1.85 -13.20
CA LEU A 83 11.30 -1.70 -14.40
C LEU A 83 12.70 -1.20 -14.06
N LEU A 84 12.80 -0.22 -13.16
CA LEU A 84 14.08 0.28 -12.65
C LEU A 84 14.81 -0.81 -11.87
N GLN A 85 14.11 -1.53 -10.98
CA GLN A 85 14.70 -2.65 -10.26
C GLN A 85 15.18 -3.76 -11.22
N ARG A 86 14.41 -4.10 -12.27
CA ARG A 86 14.83 -5.06 -13.30
C ARG A 86 16.06 -4.57 -14.06
N ALA A 87 16.14 -3.29 -14.40
CA ALA A 87 17.30 -2.68 -15.07
C ALA A 87 18.55 -2.67 -14.18
N VAL A 88 18.39 -2.32 -12.89
CA VAL A 88 19.47 -2.32 -11.89
C VAL A 88 19.97 -3.74 -11.61
N LEU A 89 19.07 -4.71 -11.43
CA LEU A 89 19.42 -6.11 -11.23
C LEU A 89 20.08 -6.74 -12.47
N ARG A 90 19.65 -6.36 -13.68
CA ARG A 90 20.34 -6.73 -14.94
C ARG A 90 21.78 -6.19 -14.98
N ARG A 91 22.03 -4.99 -14.47
CA ARG A 91 23.36 -4.39 -14.41
C ARG A 91 24.30 -5.13 -13.44
N LYS A 92 23.77 -5.69 -12.33
CA LYS A 92 24.56 -6.46 -11.35
C LYS A 92 24.90 -7.89 -11.80
N ARG A 93 24.16 -8.52 -12.72
CA ARG A 93 24.52 -9.86 -13.26
C ARG A 93 25.71 -9.87 -14.22
N VAL A 94 26.16 -8.70 -14.70
CA VAL A 94 27.21 -8.59 -15.74
C VAL A 94 28.62 -8.38 -15.16
N SER A 95 28.76 -8.22 -13.84
CA SER A 95 30.08 -8.32 -13.18
C SER A 95 30.11 -9.47 -12.17
N PRO A 96 30.27 -10.73 -12.62
CA PRO A 96 31.05 -11.70 -11.90
C PRO A 96 32.54 -11.47 -12.27
N HIS A 97 33.30 -10.89 -11.34
CA HIS A 97 34.74 -11.13 -11.31
C HIS A 97 34.99 -12.23 -10.28
#